data_AF-A0A101DJS2-F1
#
_entry.id   AF-A0A101DJS2-F1
#
_cell.length_a   1.000
_cell.length_b   1.000
_cell.length_c   1.000
_cell.angle_alpha   90.00
_cell.angle_beta   90.00
_cell.angle_gamma   90.00
#
_symmetry.space_group_name_H-M   'P 1'
#
loop_
_entity.id
_entity.type
_entity.pdbx_description
1 polymer ?
#
loop_
_entity_poly.entity_id
_entity_poly.type
_entity_poly.pdbx_seq_one_letter_code
_entity_poly.pdbx_strand_id
1 'polypeptide(L)' 'MENKFDDHVLLGLKALKRAAFKAIEEAKKRNLKVPIWKDGKIEYISPEIDTTQNAPVDHQSAALHSDR' A
#
# COMPACT_ATOMS: atom_id res chain seq x y z
N MET A 1 4.27 -19.21 -23.14
CA MET A 1 5.34 -18.33 -22.61
C MET A 1 4.67 -17.45 -21.57
N GLU A 2 4.36 -18.05 -20.43
CA GLU A 2 3.42 -17.49 -19.44
C GLU A 2 4.20 -16.86 -18.27
N ASN A 3 3.71 -15.69 -17.84
CA ASN A 3 3.79 -15.13 -16.47
C ASN A 3 5.13 -14.72 -15.85
N LYS A 4 6.27 -14.76 -16.54
CA LYS A 4 7.52 -14.19 -15.95
C LYS A 4 7.47 -12.67 -15.75
N PHE A 5 6.68 -11.97 -16.56
CA PHE A 5 6.54 -10.51 -16.45
C PHE A 5 5.81 -10.10 -15.16
N ASP A 6 4.80 -10.88 -14.78
CA ASP A 6 3.93 -10.60 -13.64
C ASP A 6 4.67 -10.78 -12.31
N ASP A 7 5.58 -11.77 -12.22
CA ASP A 7 6.40 -12.00 -11.03
C ASP A 7 7.35 -10.82 -10.74
N HIS A 8 7.97 -10.27 -11.79
CA HIS A 8 8.85 -9.10 -11.65
C HIS A 8 8.09 -7.84 -11.29
N VAL A 9 6.90 -7.63 -11.88
CA VAL A 9 6.01 -6.52 -11.54
C VAL A 9 5.56 -6.63 -10.08
N LEU A 10 5.17 -7.83 -9.63
CA LEU A 10 4.77 -8.06 -8.25
C LEU A 10 5.92 -7.83 -7.26
N LEU A 11 7.13 -8.29 -7.60
CA LEU A 11 8.32 -8.06 -6.78
C LEU A 11 8.65 -6.57 -6.68
N GLY A 12 8.59 -5.85 -7.80
CA GLY A 12 8.80 -4.40 -7.86
C GLY A 12 7.78 -3.63 -7.02
N LEU A 13 6.50 -3.98 -7.13
CA LEU A 13 5.44 -3.38 -6.32
C LEU A 13 5.66 -3.63 -4.81
N LYS A 14 6.05 -4.85 -4.43
CA LYS A 14 6.38 -5.18 -3.04
C LYS A 14 7.58 -4.37 -2.53
N ALA A 15 8.62 -4.21 -3.34
CA ALA A 15 9.79 -3.42 -2.98
C ALA A 15 9.41 -1.93 -2.81
N LEU A 16 8.61 -1.38 -3.73
CA LEU A 16 8.15 0.01 -3.65
C LEU A 16 7.31 0.26 -2.40
N LYS A 17 6.36 -0.62 -2.07
CA LYS A 17 5.55 -0.52 -0.84
C LYS A 17 6.42 -0.50 0.41
N ARG A 18 7.46 -1.35 0.47
CA ARG A 18 8.40 -1.39 1.60
C ARG A 18 9.24 -0.11 1.71
N ALA A 19 9.70 0.42 0.57
CA ALA A 19 10.47 1.66 0.54
C ALA A 19 9.61 2.86 0.99
N ALA A 20 8.38 2.95 0.50
CA ALA A 20 7.42 3.99 0.90
C ALA A 20 7.12 3.94 2.41
N PHE A 21 6.88 2.74 2.96
CA PHE A 21 6.66 2.58 4.39
C PHE A 21 7.86 3.03 5.23
N LYS A 22 9.09 2.64 4.84
CA LYS A 22 10.31 3.10 5.54
C LYS A 22 10.48 4.62 5.48
N ALA A 23 10.15 5.25 4.36
CA ALA A 23 10.23 6.70 4.23
C ALA A 23 9.24 7.41 5.17
N ILE A 24 8.02 6.89 5.31
CA ILE A 24 7.02 7.40 6.25
C ILE A 24 7.49 7.23 7.70
N GLU A 25 8.05 6.08 8.06
CA GLU A 25 8.58 5.84 9.41
C GLU A 25 9.76 6.78 9.75
N GLU A 26 10.67 7.02 8.80
CA GLU A 26 11.74 8.00 9.00
C GLU A 26 11.22 9.43 9.10
N ALA A 27 10.18 9.78 8.35
CA ALA A 27 9.52 11.08 8.46
C ALA A 27 8.88 11.25 9.84
N LYS A 28 8.21 10.22 10.39
CA LYS A 28 7.66 10.22 11.76
C LYS A 28 8.74 10.50 12.80
N LYS A 29 9.84 9.75 12.76
CA LYS A 29 10.96 9.92 13.72
C LYS A 29 11.53 11.34 13.72
N ARG A 30 11.50 12.00 12.57
CA ARG A 30 12.03 13.35 12.36
C ARG A 30 10.96 14.44 12.47
N ASN A 31 9.73 14.09 12.80
CA ASN A 31 8.57 14.98 12.83
C ASN A 31 8.38 15.76 11.51
N LEU A 32 8.60 15.10 10.38
CA LEU A 32 8.46 15.66 9.04
C LEU A 32 7.08 15.34 8.46
N LYS A 33 6.51 16.30 7.74
CA LYS A 33 5.27 16.08 6.98
C LYS A 33 5.55 15.28 5.71
N VAL A 34 4.61 14.42 5.34
CA VAL A 34 4.67 13.60 4.13
C VAL A 34 3.76 14.20 3.05
N PRO A 35 4.25 14.44 1.83
CA PRO A 35 3.41 14.85 0.72
C PRO A 35 2.57 13.68 0.22
N ILE A 36 1.27 13.87 0.12
CA ILE A 36 0.31 12.95 -0.50
C ILE A 36 -0.36 13.65 -1.67
N TRP A 37 -0.61 12.91 -2.75
CA TRP A 37 -1.43 13.40 -3.84
C TRP A 37 -2.89 13.10 -3.53
N LYS A 38 -3.72 14.13 -3.40
CA LYS A 38 -5.14 14.01 -3.10
C LYS A 38 -5.91 15.08 -3.87
N ASP A 39 -7.00 14.68 -4.53
CA ASP A 39 -7.90 15.58 -5.25
C ASP A 39 -7.19 16.55 -6.22
N GLY A 40 -6.19 16.03 -6.95
CA GLY A 40 -5.48 16.79 -7.99
C GLY A 40 -4.40 17.77 -7.49
N LYS A 41 -4.05 17.72 -6.19
CA LYS A 41 -3.02 18.56 -5.58
C LYS A 41 -2.16 17.77 -4.59
N ILE A 42 -1.04 18.36 -4.21
CA ILE A 42 -0.19 17.82 -3.14
C ILE A 42 -0.66 18.40 -1.80
N GLU A 43 -1.02 17.53 -0.86
CA GLU A 43 -1.30 17.87 0.53
C GLU A 43 -0.19 17.33 1.43
N TYR A 44 0.20 18.08 2.46
CA TYR A 44 1.23 17.66 3.41
C TYR A 44 0.57 17.22 4.71
N ILE A 45 0.58 15.92 4.97
CA ILE A 45 0.01 15.35 6.19
C ILE A 45 1.10 15.14 7.24
N SER A 46 0.78 15.47 8.49
CA SER A 46 1.58 14.98 9.61
C SER A 46 1.38 13.47 9.69
N PRO A 47 2.43 12.67 9.85
CA PRO A 47 2.30 11.22 9.92
C PRO A 47 1.77 10.73 11.28
N GLU A 48 1.08 11.61 12.03
CA GLU A 48 0.23 11.19 13.15
C GLU A 48 -0.84 10.25 12.61
N ILE A 49 -1.15 9.22 13.40
CA ILE A 49 -1.70 7.94 12.97
C ILE A 49 -3.11 8.12 12.37
N ASP A 50 -3.19 8.49 11.09
CA ASP A 50 -4.44 8.38 10.33
C ASP A 50 -4.67 6.89 10.07
N THR A 51 -5.51 6.32 10.94
CA THR A 51 -5.96 4.92 10.96
C THR A 51 -6.95 4.64 9.82
N THR A 52 -6.80 5.33 8.69
CA THR A 52 -7.70 5.32 7.53
C THR A 52 -6.92 4.99 6.26
N GLN A 53 -6.00 4.02 6.34
CA GLN A 53 -5.56 3.26 5.17
C GLN A 53 -5.98 1.79 5.28
N ASN A 54 -7.20 1.55 5.77
CA ASN A 54 -7.93 0.32 5.42
C ASN A 54 -8.51 0.53 4.02
N ALA A 55 -7.69 0.31 2.99
CA ALA A 55 -8.27 -0.19 1.75
C ALA A 55 -8.74 -1.62 2.05
N PRO A 56 -10.04 -1.95 1.96
CA PRO A 56 -10.45 -3.34 2.02
C PRO A 56 -9.85 -4.00 0.78
N VAL A 57 -8.87 -4.88 1.00
CA VAL A 57 -8.46 -5.82 -0.03
C VAL A 57 -9.62 -6.80 -0.14
N ASP A 58 -10.53 -6.51 -1.05
CA ASP A 58 -11.65 -7.37 -1.37
C ASP A 58 -11.11 -8.60 -2.12
N HIS A 59 -10.59 -9.56 -1.36
CA HIS A 59 -10.38 -10.92 -1.84
C HIS A 59 -11.61 -11.72 -1.47
N GLN A 60 -12.58 -11.71 -2.39
CA GLN A 60 -13.70 -12.63 -2.41
C GLN A 60 -13.19 -14.05 -2.14
N SER A 61 -13.53 -14.59 -0.98
CA SER A 61 -13.38 -16.00 -0.65
C SER A 61 -14.38 -16.83 -1.47
N ALA A 62 -14.04 -17.11 -2.72
CA ALA A 62 -14.73 -18.13 -3.50
C ALA A 62 -14.13 -19.50 -3.16
N ALA A 63 -14.86 -20.27 -2.33
CA ALA A 63 -15.06 -21.73 -2.42
C ALA A 63 -15.20 -22.39 -1.03
N LEU A 64 -16.41 -22.35 -0.47
CA LEU A 64 -16.90 -23.40 0.43
C LEU A 64 -18.38 -23.62 0.14
N HIS A 65 -18.67 -24.49 -0.82
CA HIS A 65 -19.92 -25.26 -0.87
C HIS A 65 -19.77 -26.41 -1.86
N SER A 66 -19.56 -27.62 -1.35
CA SER A 66 -20.44 -28.76 -1.62
C SER A 66 -19.96 -29.98 -0.84
N ASP A 67 -20.57 -30.23 0.32
CA ASP A 67 -20.76 -31.60 0.80
C ASP A 67 -22.25 -31.74 1.07
N ARG A 68 -22.90 -32.56 0.25
CA ARG A 68 -24.21 -33.14 0.55
C ARG A 68 -24.30 -34.50 -0.11
#